data_AF-J0R7F7-F1
#
_entry.id   AF-J0R7F7-F1
#
_cell.length_a   1.000
_cell.length_b   1.000
_cell.length_c   1.000
_cell.angle_alpha   90.00
_cell.angle_beta   90.00
_cell.angle_gamma   90.00
#
_symmetry.space_group_name_H-M   'P 1'
#
loop_
_entity.id
_entity.type
_entity.pdbx_description
1 polymer ?
#
loop_
_entity_poly.entity_id
_entity_poly.type
_entity_poly.pdbx_seq_one_letter_code
_entity_poly.pdbx_strand_id
1 'polypeptide(L)'
;MIFGGILTNLLRLTRIDDLTRGDHYFLDANDDCYFIWEYKRGAGFRGKANSLIYNLKKKPSQTKNQAILNHKLNAITECSKTLSEILNPDFIAIATFVPIPCSKHTSDPEYDHRMEQICRSINGANDVRCLVSQNKTTKASHNSEQGNRISIEELMEVYEIDQSLISPTPTTIVIVDDVLTTGTHFKAMKKILSQQFPQARILGFFITRRVI
;
A
#
# COMPACT_ATOMS: atom_id res chain seq x y z
N MET A 1 13.90 13.91 8.13
CA MET A 1 12.52 14.46 8.23
C MET A 1 11.70 13.79 7.14
N ILE A 2 10.49 13.27 7.42
CA ILE A 2 9.72 12.46 6.43
C ILE A 2 9.04 13.35 5.37
N PHE A 3 8.67 14.58 5.75
CA PHE A 3 7.88 15.50 4.92
C PHE A 3 8.75 16.41 4.04
N GLY A 4 8.36 16.55 2.77
CA GLY A 4 8.88 17.57 1.86
C GLY A 4 8.30 18.95 2.20
N GLY A 5 8.92 20.02 1.69
CA GLY A 5 8.47 21.40 1.90
C GLY A 5 7.02 21.66 1.44
N ILE A 6 6.44 22.76 1.93
CA ILE A 6 5.02 23.13 1.73
C ILE A 6 4.74 23.35 0.24
N LEU A 7 4.08 22.39 -0.41
CA LEU A 7 3.40 22.57 -1.70
C LEU A 7 1.96 23.04 -1.43
N THR A 8 1.67 24.29 -1.81
CA THR A 8 0.32 24.85 -2.05
C THR A 8 -0.85 24.14 -1.35
N ASN A 9 -1.03 24.39 -0.05
CA ASN A 9 -2.24 24.34 0.79
C ASN A 9 -3.31 23.20 0.68
N LEU A 10 -3.18 22.12 -0.11
CA LEU A 10 -4.29 21.14 -0.23
C LEU A 10 -3.90 19.65 -0.19
N LEU A 11 -2.63 19.28 -0.42
CA LEU A 11 -2.21 17.88 -0.44
C LEU A 11 -1.10 17.64 0.58
N ARG A 12 -1.41 16.84 1.61
CA ARG A 12 -0.48 16.52 2.69
C ARG A 12 -0.54 15.04 3.02
N LEU A 13 0.60 14.47 3.36
CA LEU A 13 0.68 13.17 4.00
C LEU A 13 0.20 13.32 5.45
N THR A 14 -0.95 12.72 5.80
CA THR A 14 -1.59 12.86 7.12
C THR A 14 -1.31 11.62 7.96
N ARG A 15 -0.82 11.80 9.19
CA ARG A 15 -0.61 10.68 10.13
C ARG A 15 -1.95 10.17 10.65
N ILE A 16 -2.09 8.85 10.80
CA ILE A 16 -3.17 8.25 11.58
C ILE A 16 -2.94 8.60 13.06
N ASP A 17 -3.93 9.22 13.66
CA ASP A 17 -3.94 9.71 15.03
C ASP A 17 -5.08 9.08 15.83
N ASP A 18 -5.24 9.51 17.09
CA ASP A 18 -6.26 8.97 17.98
C ASP A 18 -7.69 9.18 17.46
N LEU A 19 -7.93 10.22 16.67
CA LEU A 19 -9.25 10.55 16.10
C LEU A 19 -9.59 9.64 14.90
N THR A 20 -8.59 9.22 14.14
CA THR A 20 -8.77 8.42 12.92
C THR A 20 -8.52 6.92 13.12
N ARG A 21 -7.78 6.54 14.17
CA ARG A 21 -7.41 5.14 14.45
C ARG A 21 -8.60 4.23 14.73
N GLY A 22 -9.72 4.75 15.23
CA GLY A 22 -10.94 3.96 15.49
C GLY A 22 -11.47 3.20 14.27
N ASP A 23 -11.29 3.74 13.06
CA ASP A 23 -11.69 3.11 11.80
C ASP A 23 -10.78 1.92 11.40
N HIS A 24 -9.62 1.82 12.06
CA HIS A 24 -8.47 0.98 11.74
C HIS A 24 -8.04 0.16 12.96
N TYR A 25 -9.00 -0.55 13.56
CA TYR A 25 -8.90 -1.17 14.89
C TYR A 25 -7.75 -2.18 15.14
N PHE A 26 -7.00 -2.62 14.11
CA PHE A 26 -5.78 -3.40 14.31
C PHE A 26 -4.52 -2.53 14.51
N LEU A 27 -4.60 -1.22 14.24
CA LEU A 27 -3.51 -0.30 14.50
C LEU A 27 -3.47 0.10 15.98
N ASP A 28 -2.26 0.28 16.50
CA ASP A 28 -1.99 0.80 17.83
C ASP A 28 -1.25 2.15 17.79
N ALA A 29 -1.04 2.78 18.95
CA ALA A 29 -0.43 4.11 19.04
C ALA A 29 1.05 4.15 18.59
N ASN A 30 1.72 3.00 18.49
CA ASN A 30 3.09 2.88 18.01
C ASN A 30 3.18 2.58 16.51
N ASP A 31 2.05 2.50 15.81
CA ASP A 31 2.01 2.34 14.36
C ASP A 31 2.13 3.70 13.66
N ASP A 32 3.30 3.95 13.07
CA ASP A 32 3.57 5.12 12.24
C ASP A 32 2.93 4.94 10.84
N CYS A 33 1.61 5.13 10.78
CA CYS A 33 0.81 5.03 9.57
C CYS A 33 0.39 6.40 9.04
N TYR A 34 0.39 6.56 7.72
CA TYR A 34 0.09 7.81 7.05
C TYR A 34 -0.74 7.59 5.79
N PHE A 35 -1.62 8.54 5.46
CA PHE A 35 -2.50 8.48 4.30
C PHE A 35 -2.55 9.81 3.54
N ILE A 36 -2.93 9.79 2.26
CA ILE A 36 -3.06 11.00 1.44
C ILE A 36 -4.52 11.45 1.36
N TRP A 37 -5.45 10.56 0.99
CA TRP A 37 -6.86 10.90 0.83
C TRP A 37 -7.82 9.99 1.61
N GLU A 38 -9.09 10.37 1.64
CA GLU A 38 -10.16 9.59 2.24
C GLU A 38 -10.99 8.87 1.19
N TYR A 39 -11.22 7.59 1.41
CA TYR A 39 -12.04 6.70 0.59
C TYR A 39 -13.35 6.39 1.33
N LYS A 40 -14.48 6.74 0.70
CA LYS A 40 -15.83 6.42 1.20
C LYS A 40 -16.33 5.12 0.58
N ARG A 41 -16.59 4.10 1.40
CA ARG A 41 -17.17 2.83 0.92
C ARG A 41 -18.59 3.07 0.41
N GLY A 42 -18.97 2.44 -0.70
CA GLY A 42 -20.33 2.54 -1.26
C GLY A 42 -20.62 3.81 -2.07
N ALA A 43 -19.72 4.80 -2.06
CA ALA A 43 -19.89 6.03 -2.86
C ALA A 43 -19.58 5.85 -4.36
N GLY A 44 -19.24 4.64 -4.81
CA GLY A 44 -18.84 4.35 -6.19
C GLY A 44 -17.60 5.16 -6.58
N PHE A 45 -17.65 5.81 -7.76
CA PHE A 45 -16.61 6.69 -8.29
C PHE A 45 -16.77 8.16 -7.86
N ARG A 46 -17.69 8.48 -6.95
CA ARG A 46 -17.96 9.87 -6.52
C ARG A 46 -16.80 10.38 -5.68
N GLY A 47 -16.09 11.38 -6.20
CA GLY A 47 -14.93 11.99 -5.56
C GLY A 47 -13.60 11.49 -6.12
N LYS A 48 -12.58 12.35 -6.07
CA LYS A 48 -11.25 12.11 -6.67
C LYS A 48 -10.61 10.82 -6.16
N ALA A 49 -10.54 10.64 -4.85
CA ALA A 49 -9.93 9.47 -4.21
C ALA A 49 -10.65 8.16 -4.55
N ASN A 50 -11.99 8.18 -4.55
CA ASN A 50 -12.81 7.03 -4.92
C ASN A 50 -12.61 6.61 -6.38
N SER A 51 -12.58 7.57 -7.32
CA SER A 51 -12.29 7.31 -8.73
C SER A 51 -10.88 6.75 -8.93
N LEU A 52 -9.89 7.35 -8.25
CA LEU A 52 -8.50 6.90 -8.28
C LEU A 52 -8.37 5.45 -7.82
N ILE A 53 -8.91 5.10 -6.65
CA ILE A 53 -8.88 3.73 -6.13
C ILE A 53 -9.66 2.75 -7.03
N TYR A 54 -10.79 3.17 -7.59
CA TYR A 54 -11.56 2.35 -8.52
C TYR A 54 -10.76 2.01 -9.79
N ASN A 55 -10.06 3.00 -10.36
CA ASN A 55 -9.21 2.81 -11.53
C ASN A 55 -7.96 1.99 -11.20
N LEU A 56 -7.37 2.18 -10.02
CA LEU A 56 -6.24 1.40 -9.54
C LEU A 56 -6.60 -0.09 -9.40
N LYS A 57 -7.82 -0.39 -8.93
CA LYS A 57 -8.32 -1.76 -8.69
C LYS A 57 -8.87 -2.47 -9.93
N LYS A 58 -8.70 -1.91 -11.14
CA LYS A 58 -9.05 -2.60 -12.40
C LYS A 58 -8.21 -3.87 -12.55
N LYS A 59 -8.90 -4.99 -12.77
CA LYS A 59 -8.28 -6.31 -12.85
C LYS A 59 -7.57 -6.56 -14.19
N PRO A 60 -6.54 -7.42 -14.24
CA PRO A 60 -5.86 -7.79 -15.48
C PRO A 60 -6.81 -8.27 -16.59
N SER A 61 -7.82 -9.09 -16.26
CA SER A 61 -8.89 -9.48 -17.20
C SER A 61 -9.63 -8.32 -17.86
N GLN A 62 -9.83 -7.21 -17.14
CA GLN A 62 -10.55 -6.02 -17.63
C GLN A 62 -9.66 -5.13 -18.50
N THR A 63 -8.34 -5.12 -18.24
CA THR A 63 -7.37 -4.28 -18.96
C THR A 63 -7.01 -4.82 -20.34
N LYS A 64 -7.64 -5.91 -20.80
CA LYS A 64 -7.66 -6.30 -22.23
C LYS A 64 -8.29 -5.21 -23.09
N ASN A 65 -9.17 -4.38 -22.50
CA ASN A 65 -9.66 -3.16 -23.14
C ASN A 65 -8.67 -2.02 -22.90
N GLN A 66 -8.19 -1.40 -23.99
CA GLN A 66 -7.17 -0.36 -23.94
C GLN A 66 -7.61 0.89 -23.16
N ALA A 67 -8.88 1.29 -23.23
CA ALA A 67 -9.37 2.44 -22.47
C ALA A 67 -9.33 2.15 -20.96
N ILE A 68 -9.71 0.94 -20.54
CA ILE A 68 -9.62 0.51 -19.14
C ILE A 68 -8.17 0.45 -18.66
N LEU A 69 -7.27 -0.07 -19.50
CA LEU A 69 -5.84 -0.08 -19.21
C LEU A 69 -5.30 1.34 -19.01
N ASN A 70 -5.64 2.28 -19.90
CA ASN A 70 -5.21 3.68 -19.79
C ASN A 70 -5.69 4.32 -18.48
N HIS A 71 -6.94 4.07 -18.05
CA HIS A 71 -7.42 4.55 -16.76
C HIS A 71 -6.61 4.00 -15.58
N LYS A 72 -6.25 2.72 -15.61
CA LYS A 72 -5.42 2.10 -14.57
C LYS A 72 -4.01 2.68 -14.54
N LEU A 73 -3.36 2.80 -15.71
CA LEU A 73 -2.01 3.37 -15.82
C LEU A 73 -1.98 4.82 -15.37
N ASN A 74 -2.98 5.62 -15.73
CA ASN A 74 -3.11 7.01 -15.27
C ASN A 74 -3.24 7.07 -13.73
N ALA A 75 -4.00 6.16 -13.12
CA ALA A 75 -4.12 6.09 -11.66
C ALA A 75 -2.79 5.71 -10.98
N ILE A 76 -2.03 4.78 -11.55
CA ILE A 76 -0.70 4.40 -11.06
C ILE A 76 0.25 5.60 -11.12
N THR A 77 0.30 6.29 -12.27
CA THR A 77 1.11 7.50 -12.46
C THR A 77 0.71 8.62 -11.49
N GLU A 78 -0.59 8.82 -11.26
CA GLU A 78 -1.06 9.82 -10.32
C GLU A 78 -0.63 9.50 -8.88
N CYS A 79 -0.70 8.23 -8.46
CA CYS A 79 -0.24 7.79 -7.14
C CYS A 79 1.27 8.01 -6.96
N SER A 80 2.08 7.58 -7.92
CA SER A 80 3.54 7.69 -7.83
C SER A 80 4.01 9.14 -7.88
N LYS A 81 3.42 9.97 -8.76
CA LYS A 81 3.69 11.40 -8.82
C LYS A 81 3.34 12.08 -7.50
N THR A 82 2.18 11.77 -6.94
CA THR A 82 1.77 12.35 -5.65
C THR A 82 2.75 11.98 -4.54
N LEU A 83 3.16 10.70 -4.43
CA LEU A 83 4.16 10.29 -3.45
C LEU A 83 5.49 11.00 -3.65
N SER A 84 5.93 11.19 -4.90
CA SER A 84 7.16 11.90 -5.23
C SER A 84 7.12 13.37 -4.81
N GLU A 85 5.95 14.00 -4.87
CA GLU A 85 5.77 15.43 -4.55
C GLU A 85 5.64 15.68 -3.04
N ILE A 86 4.98 14.78 -2.29
CA ILE A 86 4.69 15.01 -0.86
C ILE A 86 5.82 14.55 0.07
N LEU A 87 6.62 13.58 -0.36
CA LEU A 87 7.68 13.00 0.47
C LEU A 87 8.96 13.82 0.37
N ASN A 88 9.72 13.86 1.47
CA ASN A 88 11.02 14.50 1.47
C ASN A 88 11.98 13.74 0.53
N PRO A 89 12.63 14.38 -0.45
CA PRO A 89 13.55 13.69 -1.37
C PRO A 89 14.69 12.94 -0.67
N ASP A 90 15.26 13.49 0.41
CA ASP A 90 16.31 12.83 1.19
C ASP A 90 15.78 11.59 1.91
N PHE A 91 14.52 11.63 2.36
CA PHE A 91 13.85 10.45 2.92
C PHE A 91 13.60 9.38 1.86
N ILE A 92 13.12 9.77 0.67
CA ILE A 92 12.89 8.84 -0.44
C ILE A 92 14.21 8.13 -0.82
N ALA A 93 15.32 8.87 -0.86
CA ALA A 93 16.60 8.34 -1.29
C ALA A 93 17.19 7.26 -0.36
N ILE A 94 16.82 7.26 0.93
CA ILE A 94 17.35 6.34 1.95
C ILE A 94 16.37 5.25 2.39
N ALA A 95 15.09 5.40 2.08
CA ALA A 95 14.05 4.46 2.51
C ALA A 95 13.95 3.25 1.55
N THR A 96 13.69 2.08 2.12
CA THR A 96 13.32 0.89 1.35
C THR A 96 11.80 0.83 1.22
N PHE A 97 11.27 1.01 0.01
CA PHE A 97 9.85 0.89 -0.28
C PHE A 97 9.48 -0.56 -0.53
N VAL A 98 8.51 -1.06 0.23
CA VAL A 98 8.04 -2.45 0.18
C VAL A 98 6.55 -2.42 -0.17
N PRO A 99 6.18 -2.74 -1.42
CA PRO A 99 4.78 -2.81 -1.79
C PRO A 99 4.10 -3.98 -1.08
N ILE A 100 2.85 -3.79 -0.65
CA ILE A 100 2.03 -4.91 -0.19
C ILE A 100 1.82 -5.91 -1.34
N PRO A 101 2.02 -7.22 -1.10
CA PRO A 101 1.85 -8.23 -2.14
C PRO A 101 0.41 -8.32 -2.62
N CYS A 102 0.25 -8.70 -3.89
CA CYS A 102 -1.04 -9.05 -4.45
C CYS A 102 -1.62 -10.28 -3.72
N SER A 103 -2.95 -10.35 -3.55
CA SER A 103 -3.61 -11.54 -3.00
C SER A 103 -3.56 -12.78 -3.91
N LYS A 104 -3.01 -12.62 -5.11
CA LYS A 104 -2.86 -13.65 -6.12
C LYS A 104 -1.39 -14.08 -6.21
N HIS A 105 -1.15 -15.36 -6.42
CA HIS A 105 0.19 -15.86 -6.73
C HIS A 105 0.68 -15.31 -8.08
N THR A 106 2.01 -15.19 -8.27
CA THR A 106 2.63 -14.60 -9.49
C THR A 106 2.27 -15.32 -10.79
N SER A 107 1.93 -16.60 -10.72
CA SER A 107 1.48 -17.40 -11.87
C SER A 107 -0.03 -17.29 -12.17
N ASP A 108 -0.82 -16.59 -11.35
CA ASP A 108 -2.25 -16.39 -11.56
C ASP A 108 -2.47 -15.36 -12.69
N PRO A 109 -3.35 -15.62 -13.69
CA PRO A 109 -3.65 -14.65 -14.75
C PRO A 109 -4.20 -13.31 -14.25
N GLU A 110 -4.77 -13.29 -13.04
CA GLU A 110 -5.25 -12.08 -12.36
C GLU A 110 -4.21 -11.48 -11.40
N TYR A 111 -2.94 -11.90 -11.48
CA TYR A 111 -1.84 -11.29 -10.74
C TYR A 111 -1.69 -9.81 -11.10
N ASP A 112 -1.64 -8.96 -10.08
CA ASP A 112 -1.66 -7.51 -10.23
C ASP A 112 -0.58 -6.87 -9.37
N HIS A 113 0.50 -6.46 -10.01
CA HIS A 113 1.68 -5.84 -9.40
C HIS A 113 1.57 -4.31 -9.34
N ARG A 114 0.36 -3.75 -9.28
CA ARG A 114 0.15 -2.29 -9.26
C ARG A 114 0.92 -1.54 -8.18
N MET A 115 1.04 -2.13 -6.98
CA MET A 115 1.75 -1.45 -5.88
C MET A 115 3.25 -1.40 -6.12
N GLU A 116 3.81 -2.45 -6.72
CA GLU A 116 5.19 -2.44 -7.20
C GLU A 116 5.39 -1.37 -8.28
N GLN A 117 4.49 -1.28 -9.27
CA GLN A 117 4.56 -0.25 -10.30
C GLN A 117 4.54 1.16 -9.69
N ILE A 118 3.66 1.41 -8.71
CA ILE A 118 3.61 2.68 -7.99
C ILE A 118 4.95 2.97 -7.31
N CYS A 119 5.47 2.04 -6.49
CA CYS A 119 6.71 2.25 -5.73
C CYS A 119 7.91 2.50 -6.65
N ARG A 120 8.06 1.71 -7.72
CA ARG A 120 9.14 1.87 -8.71
C ARG A 120 9.05 3.16 -9.51
N SER A 121 7.87 3.77 -9.59
CA SER A 121 7.66 5.03 -10.31
C SER A 121 7.76 6.27 -9.41
N ILE A 122 8.10 6.11 -8.12
CA ILE A 122 8.37 7.24 -7.23
C ILE A 122 9.72 7.83 -7.63
N ASN A 123 9.73 9.12 -7.97
CA ASN A 123 10.95 9.82 -8.35
C ASN A 123 11.94 9.87 -7.17
N GLY A 124 13.16 9.40 -7.41
CA GLY A 124 14.22 9.32 -6.40
C GLY A 124 14.20 8.07 -5.51
N ALA A 125 13.21 7.17 -5.66
CA ALA A 125 13.17 5.92 -4.92
C ALA A 125 14.19 4.93 -5.49
N ASN A 126 15.35 4.85 -4.84
CA ASN A 126 16.45 3.99 -5.28
C ASN A 126 16.32 2.54 -4.79
N ASP A 127 15.53 2.31 -3.74
CA ASP A 127 15.38 1.01 -3.09
C ASP A 127 13.91 0.58 -3.01
N VAL A 128 13.49 -0.25 -3.97
CA VAL A 128 12.14 -0.82 -4.04
C VAL A 128 12.22 -2.33 -4.11
N ARG A 129 11.69 -3.01 -3.09
CA ARG A 129 11.81 -4.47 -2.94
C ARG A 129 10.48 -5.12 -2.62
N CYS A 130 10.08 -6.10 -3.43
CA CYS A 130 8.96 -6.98 -3.13
C CYS A 130 9.37 -8.04 -2.08
N LEU A 131 9.77 -7.60 -0.88
CA LEU A 131 10.33 -8.46 0.18
C LEU A 131 9.36 -9.55 0.65
N VAL A 132 8.06 -9.28 0.58
CA VAL A 132 7.01 -10.21 0.99
C VAL A 132 6.23 -10.60 -0.24
N SER A 133 6.07 -11.91 -0.45
CA SER A 133 5.19 -12.48 -1.46
C SER A 133 4.08 -13.30 -0.80
N GLN A 134 3.03 -13.62 -1.55
CA GLN A 134 1.97 -14.51 -1.10
C GLN A 134 2.09 -15.85 -1.83
N ASN A 135 2.43 -16.92 -1.11
CA ASN A 135 2.71 -18.23 -1.69
C ASN A 135 1.45 -19.07 -2.02
N LYS A 136 0.27 -18.62 -1.57
CA LYS A 136 -1.04 -19.22 -1.90
C LYS A 136 -2.00 -18.13 -2.38
N THR A 137 -2.82 -18.41 -3.39
CA THR A 137 -3.91 -17.49 -3.78
C THR A 137 -4.98 -17.49 -2.69
N THR A 138 -5.22 -16.32 -2.08
CA THR A 138 -6.34 -16.11 -1.16
C THR A 138 -7.50 -15.48 -1.92
N LYS A 139 -8.75 -15.78 -1.54
CA LYS A 139 -9.91 -15.12 -2.18
C LYS A 139 -9.83 -13.63 -1.86
N ALA A 140 -9.80 -12.79 -2.90
CA ALA A 140 -9.79 -11.34 -2.75
C ALA A 140 -10.95 -10.90 -1.85
N SER A 141 -10.64 -10.12 -0.81
CA SER A 141 -11.59 -9.59 0.17
C SER A 141 -12.60 -8.58 -0.40
N HIS A 142 -12.70 -8.50 -1.73
CA HIS A 142 -13.56 -7.56 -2.46
C HIS A 142 -14.97 -8.10 -2.74
N ASN A 143 -15.26 -9.37 -2.44
CA ASN A 143 -16.56 -9.99 -2.73
C ASN A 143 -17.33 -10.55 -1.51
N SER A 144 -16.89 -10.36 -0.28
CA SER A 144 -17.64 -10.80 0.91
C SER A 144 -18.32 -9.63 1.61
N GLU A 145 -19.55 -9.35 1.19
CA GLU A 145 -20.59 -8.86 2.10
C GLU A 145 -20.63 -9.83 3.29
N GLN A 146 -20.27 -9.36 4.49
CA GLN A 146 -20.27 -10.13 5.74
C GLN A 146 -19.63 -11.54 5.68
N GLY A 147 -18.34 -11.67 6.04
CA GLY A 147 -17.89 -12.90 6.71
C GLY A 147 -16.62 -13.59 6.24
N ASN A 148 -15.75 -12.99 5.41
CA ASN A 148 -14.44 -13.58 5.16
C ASN A 148 -13.35 -12.54 4.97
N ARG A 149 -13.10 -11.75 6.03
CA ARG A 149 -11.87 -10.93 6.11
C ARG A 149 -10.76 -11.85 6.60
N ILE A 150 -9.73 -12.00 5.78
CA ILE A 150 -8.53 -12.75 6.16
C ILE A 150 -7.96 -12.16 7.46
N SER A 151 -7.60 -13.00 8.42
CA SER A 151 -7.01 -12.59 9.70
C SER A 151 -5.53 -12.25 9.54
N ILE A 152 -4.93 -11.66 10.58
CA ILE A 152 -3.48 -11.42 10.60
C ILE A 152 -2.75 -12.78 10.60
N GLU A 153 -3.25 -13.75 11.35
CA GLU A 153 -2.71 -15.10 11.47
C GLU A 153 -2.74 -15.82 10.12
N GLU A 154 -3.87 -15.79 9.41
CA GLU A 154 -4.00 -16.39 8.09
C GLU A 154 -3.07 -15.72 7.07
N LEU A 155 -2.86 -14.41 7.15
CA LEU A 155 -1.88 -13.71 6.32
C LEU A 155 -0.45 -14.16 6.63
N MET A 156 -0.10 -14.31 7.91
CA MET A 156 1.22 -14.78 8.33
C MET A 156 1.52 -16.20 7.84
N GLU A 157 0.52 -17.05 7.63
CA GLU A 157 0.69 -18.40 7.08
C GLU A 157 0.99 -18.43 5.57
N VAL A 158 0.60 -17.38 4.84
CA VAL A 158 0.77 -17.31 3.38
C VAL A 158 1.82 -16.30 2.93
N TYR A 159 2.27 -15.44 3.85
CA TYR A 159 3.35 -14.49 3.60
C TYR A 159 4.71 -15.15 3.73
N GLU A 160 5.56 -14.88 2.76
CA GLU A 160 6.90 -15.42 2.69
C GLU A 160 7.90 -14.31 2.35
N ILE A 161 9.03 -14.30 3.07
CA ILE A 161 10.13 -13.37 2.78
C ILE A 161 10.95 -13.91 1.61
N ASP A 162 11.10 -13.10 0.56
CA ASP A 162 12.04 -13.38 -0.51
C ASP A 162 13.47 -13.17 0.00
N GLN A 163 14.14 -14.28 0.33
CA GLN A 163 15.50 -14.29 0.86
C GLN A 163 16.53 -13.70 -0.11
N SER A 164 16.24 -13.63 -1.41
CA SER A 164 17.14 -13.03 -2.39
C SER A 164 17.19 -11.49 -2.30
N LEU A 165 16.19 -10.88 -1.64
CA LEU A 165 16.02 -9.42 -1.58
C LEU A 165 16.38 -8.81 -0.21
N ILE A 166 16.83 -9.61 0.76
CA ILE A 166 17.08 -9.15 2.14
C ILE A 166 18.35 -8.28 2.29
N SER A 167 19.22 -8.30 1.28
CA SER A 167 20.50 -7.60 1.26
C SER A 167 20.48 -6.45 0.24
N PRO A 168 21.01 -5.26 0.57
CA PRO A 168 21.54 -4.87 1.88
C PRO A 168 20.43 -4.73 2.94
N THR A 169 20.75 -4.94 4.22
CA THR A 169 19.76 -4.87 5.31
C THR A 169 19.13 -3.47 5.37
N PRO A 170 17.79 -3.35 5.27
CA PRO A 170 17.10 -2.06 5.33
C PRO A 170 17.14 -1.48 6.76
N THR A 171 17.31 -0.17 6.87
CA THR A 171 17.23 0.56 8.15
C THR A 171 15.88 1.24 8.35
N THR A 172 15.23 1.65 7.26
CA THR A 172 13.87 2.20 7.25
C THR A 172 13.07 1.54 6.14
N ILE A 173 11.98 0.88 6.52
CA ILE A 173 11.05 0.22 5.61
C ILE A 173 9.75 1.02 5.54
N VAL A 174 9.28 1.29 4.32
CA VAL A 174 7.98 1.90 4.05
C VAL A 174 7.09 0.86 3.38
N ILE A 175 6.11 0.33 4.12
CA ILE A 175 5.07 -0.54 3.59
C ILE A 175 4.08 0.33 2.82
N VAL A 176 3.84 0.05 1.54
CA VAL A 176 2.95 0.85 0.68
C VAL A 176 1.72 0.05 0.23
N ASP A 177 0.53 0.59 0.44
CA ASP A 177 -0.75 -0.02 0.04
C ASP A 177 -1.76 1.00 -0.48
N ASP A 178 -2.81 0.54 -1.14
CA ASP A 178 -3.84 1.39 -1.74
C ASP A 178 -4.82 1.98 -0.72
N VAL A 179 -5.43 1.15 0.13
CA VAL A 179 -6.49 1.57 1.06
C VAL A 179 -6.22 0.99 2.44
N LEU A 180 -5.95 1.85 3.42
CA LEU A 180 -6.00 1.46 4.83
C LEU A 180 -7.45 1.22 5.24
N THR A 181 -7.80 -0.04 5.50
CA THR A 181 -9.14 -0.45 5.94
C THR A 181 -9.19 -0.74 7.44
N THR A 182 -8.91 -1.96 7.87
CA THR A 182 -8.87 -2.34 9.30
C THR A 182 -7.46 -2.30 9.86
N GLY A 183 -6.43 -2.27 9.00
CA GLY A 183 -5.02 -2.39 9.35
C GLY A 183 -4.46 -3.81 9.28
N THR A 184 -5.27 -4.82 8.94
CA THR A 184 -4.85 -6.25 8.96
C THR A 184 -3.59 -6.50 8.13
N HIS A 185 -3.59 -6.11 6.86
CA HIS A 185 -2.44 -6.32 5.96
C HIS A 185 -1.18 -5.62 6.44
N PHE A 186 -1.31 -4.36 6.89
CA PHE A 186 -0.20 -3.62 7.47
C PHE A 186 0.39 -4.33 8.70
N LYS A 187 -0.45 -4.80 9.63
CA LYS A 187 0.06 -5.51 10.82
C LYS A 187 0.72 -6.83 10.47
N ALA A 188 0.18 -7.60 9.53
CA ALA A 188 0.82 -8.82 9.05
C ALA A 188 2.19 -8.52 8.41
N MET A 189 2.25 -7.53 7.51
CA MET A 189 3.51 -7.06 6.89
C MET A 189 4.51 -6.57 7.95
N LYS A 190 4.08 -5.72 8.89
CA LYS A 190 4.92 -5.22 9.98
C LYS A 190 5.47 -6.38 10.83
N LYS A 191 4.63 -7.37 11.17
CA LYS A 191 5.04 -8.53 11.98
C LYS A 191 6.10 -9.36 11.29
N ILE A 192 5.88 -9.79 10.03
CA ILE A 192 6.86 -10.61 9.30
C ILE A 192 8.16 -9.85 9.01
N LEU A 193 8.06 -8.56 8.64
CA LEU A 193 9.24 -7.72 8.38
C LEU A 193 10.02 -7.41 9.65
N SER A 194 9.37 -7.17 10.80
CA SER A 194 10.06 -6.97 12.08
C SER A 194 10.74 -8.24 12.59
N GLN A 195 10.23 -9.43 12.26
CA GLN A 195 10.92 -10.68 12.55
C GLN A 195 12.22 -10.81 11.75
N GLN A 196 12.19 -10.43 10.47
CA GLN A 196 13.38 -10.48 9.59
C GLN A 196 14.36 -9.33 9.85
N PHE A 197 13.86 -8.13 10.13
CA PHE A 197 14.63 -6.89 10.26
C PHE A 197 14.29 -6.18 11.59
N PRO A 198 14.71 -6.75 12.74
CA PRO A 198 14.28 -6.27 14.06
C PRO A 198 14.76 -4.85 14.39
N GLN A 199 15.80 -4.36 13.71
CA GLN A 199 16.35 -3.00 13.90
C GLN A 199 15.78 -1.99 12.90
N ALA A 200 15.02 -2.43 11.90
CA ALA A 200 14.47 -1.53 10.90
C ALA A 200 13.28 -0.77 11.47
N ARG A 201 13.24 0.55 11.24
CA ARG A 201 12.03 1.35 11.47
C ARG A 201 11.00 1.01 10.39
N ILE A 202 9.77 0.69 10.77
CA ILE A 202 8.70 0.34 9.82
C ILE A 202 7.60 1.40 9.84
N LEU A 203 7.28 1.93 8.67
CA LEU A 203 6.26 2.93 8.39
C LEU A 203 5.18 2.34 7.46
N GLY A 204 3.94 2.79 7.58
CA GLY A 204 2.85 2.41 6.66
C GLY A 204 2.34 3.61 5.87
N PHE A 205 2.49 3.61 4.55
CA PHE A 205 1.99 4.66 3.66
C PHE A 205 0.84 4.15 2.81
N PHE A 206 -0.28 4.86 2.85
CA PHE A 206 -1.51 4.48 2.18
C PHE A 206 -1.95 5.57 1.21
N ILE A 207 -2.31 5.20 -0.01
CA ILE A 207 -2.89 6.17 -0.95
C ILE A 207 -4.18 6.76 -0.35
N THR A 208 -5.00 5.91 0.26
CA THR A 208 -6.21 6.35 0.96
C THR A 208 -6.41 5.64 2.29
N ARG A 209 -7.17 6.27 3.19
CA ARG A 209 -7.80 5.59 4.33
C ARG A 209 -9.29 5.42 4.07
N ARG A 210 -9.89 4.34 4.56
CA ARG A 210 -11.35 4.20 4.58
C ARG A 210 -11.95 5.05 5.69
N VAL A 211 -12.96 5.84 5.35
CA VAL A 211 -13.86 6.51 6.31
C VAL A 211 -15.20 5.77 6.38
N ILE A 212 -15.80 5.70 7.57
CA ILE A 212 -17.11 5.10 7.83
C ILE A 212 -18.18 6.19 7.85
#